data_AF-A0A0B8NQD7-F1
#
_entry.id   AF-A0A0B8NQD7-F1
#
_cell.length_a   1.000
_cell.length_b   1.000
_cell.length_c   1.000
_cell.angle_alpha   90.00
_cell.angle_beta   90.00
_cell.angle_gamma   90.00
#
_symmetry.space_group_name_H-M   'P 1'
#
loop_
_entity.id
_entity.type
_entity.pdbx_description
1 polymer ?
#
loop_
_entity_poly.entity_id
_entity_poly.type
_entity_poly.pdbx_seq_one_letter_code
_entity_poly.pdbx_strand_id
1 'polypeptide(L)'
;MTGIPAVRLLFDVIPPWFSRRTLRGHRLTPHYTAPLMPWGVRRDDLAPLLHGWTDRITAVEVHSFGSPSRPVAALLPLLAALPGLRNLPPAFVRVDAR
;
A
#
# COMPACT_ATOMS: atom_id res chain seq x y z
N MET A 1 1.05 -14.90 -31.22
CA MET A 1 1.69 -14.23 -30.07
C MET A 1 0.69 -14.26 -28.93
N THR A 2 0.86 -15.19 -27.99
CA THR A 2 -0.04 -15.40 -26.86
C THR A 2 -0.03 -14.16 -25.97
N GLY A 3 -1.15 -13.44 -25.95
CA GLY A 3 -1.35 -12.32 -25.01
C GLY A 3 -1.18 -12.80 -23.58
N ILE A 4 -0.76 -11.91 -22.69
CA ILE A 4 -0.73 -12.20 -21.25
C ILE A 4 -2.18 -12.58 -20.89
N PRO A 5 -2.44 -13.76 -20.29
CA PRO A 5 -3.79 -14.11 -19.86
C PRO A 5 -4.29 -13.05 -18.88
N ALA A 6 -5.60 -12.87 -18.74
CA ALA A 6 -6.09 -11.95 -17.72
C ALA A 6 -5.51 -12.35 -16.34
N VAL A 7 -4.77 -11.45 -15.70
CA VAL A 7 -4.08 -11.72 -14.42
C VAL A 7 -4.67 -10.82 -13.34
N ARG A 8 -4.82 -11.40 -12.15
CA ARG A 8 -5.08 -10.67 -10.92
C ARG A 8 -3.85 -10.73 -10.03
N LEU A 9 -3.35 -9.57 -9.63
CA LEU A 9 -2.24 -9.42 -8.70
C LEU A 9 -2.76 -8.86 -7.37
N LEU A 10 -2.22 -9.37 -6.28
CA LEU A 10 -2.44 -8.86 -4.93
C LEU A 10 -1.08 -8.65 -4.28
N PHE A 11 -0.81 -7.42 -3.83
CA PHE A 11 0.46 -7.10 -3.19
C PHE A 11 0.31 -5.98 -2.18
N ASP A 12 1.22 -5.98 -1.21
CA ASP A 12 1.24 -5.00 -0.14
C ASP A 12 2.02 -3.76 -0.57
N VAL A 13 1.59 -2.60 -0.08
CA VAL A 13 2.25 -1.32 -0.29
C VAL A 13 2.50 -0.68 1.05
N ILE A 14 3.74 -0.24 1.23
CA ILE A 14 4.15 0.49 2.42
C ILE A 14 4.15 2.01 2.18
N PRO A 15 3.78 2.80 3.20
CA PRO A 15 3.79 4.25 3.08
C PRO A 15 5.23 4.79 3.10
N PRO A 16 5.48 5.99 2.51
CA PRO A 16 6.83 6.56 2.42
C PRO A 16 7.54 6.72 3.76
N TRP A 17 6.81 6.99 4.84
CA TRP A 17 7.42 7.10 6.17
C TRP A 17 7.98 5.76 6.66
N PHE A 18 7.33 4.63 6.35
CA PHE A 18 7.78 3.31 6.77
C PHE A 18 9.00 2.90 5.98
N SER A 19 8.98 3.13 4.67
CA SER A 19 10.14 2.98 3.80
C SER A 19 11.36 3.71 4.37
N ARG A 20 11.24 5.01 4.68
CA ARG A 20 12.32 5.80 5.31
C ARG A 20 12.82 5.22 6.62
N ARG A 21 11.93 4.66 7.47
CA ARG A 21 12.35 3.97 8.69
C ARG A 21 13.16 2.73 8.37
N THR A 22 12.70 1.91 7.42
CA THR A 22 13.34 0.63 7.08
C THR A 22 14.73 0.84 6.48
N LEU A 23 14.91 1.88 5.66
CA LEU A 23 16.21 2.29 5.12
C LEU A 23 17.20 2.74 6.20
N ARG A 24 16.75 3.02 7.42
CA ARG A 24 17.58 3.35 8.58
C ARG A 24 17.71 2.19 9.58
N GLY A 25 17.36 0.96 9.19
CA GLY A 25 17.45 -0.23 10.04
C GLY A 25 16.31 -0.33 11.06
N HIS A 26 15.06 -0.27 10.60
CA HIS A 26 13.90 -0.31 11.49
C HIS A 26 13.72 -1.66 12.19
N ARG A 27 13.98 -1.71 13.49
CA ARG A 27 13.64 -2.86 14.35
C ARG A 27 12.16 -2.83 14.71
N LEU A 28 11.44 -3.89 14.31
CA LEU A 28 10.03 -4.09 14.62
C LEU A 28 9.85 -4.84 15.94
N THR A 29 10.75 -5.78 16.23
CA THR A 29 10.82 -6.51 17.50
C THR A 29 12.29 -6.59 17.95
N PRO A 30 12.59 -7.06 19.18
CA PRO A 30 13.97 -7.28 19.61
C PRO A 30 14.76 -8.20 18.67
N HIS A 31 14.09 -9.14 17.99
CA HIS A 31 14.70 -10.15 17.13
C HIS A 31 14.44 -9.95 15.64
N TYR A 32 13.66 -8.94 15.24
CA TYR A 32 13.31 -8.72 13.84
C TYR A 32 13.55 -7.27 13.41
N THR A 33 14.46 -7.11 12.46
CA THR A 33 14.69 -5.87 11.71
C THR A 33 14.00 -5.99 10.37
N ALA A 34 13.15 -5.02 10.05
CA ALA A 34 12.50 -4.97 8.75
C ALA A 34 13.56 -4.90 7.63
N PRO A 35 13.37 -5.63 6.52
CA PRO A 35 14.27 -5.53 5.37
C PRO A 35 14.25 -4.10 4.80
N LEU A 36 15.28 -3.74 4.04
CA LEU A 36 15.29 -2.48 3.30
C LEU A 36 14.14 -2.47 2.30
N MET A 37 13.16 -1.58 2.48
CA MET A 37 12.00 -1.46 1.60
C MET A 37 12.00 -0.07 0.93
N PRO A 38 12.74 0.11 -0.19
CA PRO A 38 12.98 1.43 -0.78
C PRO A 38 11.78 2.02 -1.55
N TRP A 39 10.75 1.23 -1.83
CA TRP A 39 9.62 1.62 -2.69
C TRP A 39 8.38 2.03 -1.90
N GLY A 40 8.52 3.03 -1.03
CA GLY A 40 7.37 3.59 -0.32
C GLY A 40 6.49 4.45 -1.23
N VAL A 41 5.19 4.16 -1.30
CA VAL A 41 4.22 4.86 -2.17
C VAL A 41 3.02 5.31 -1.34
N ARG A 42 2.52 6.53 -1.59
CA ARG A 42 1.31 7.01 -0.92
C ARG A 42 0.09 6.29 -1.48
N ARG A 43 -0.91 6.07 -0.63
CA ARG A 43 -2.17 5.42 -1.02
C ARG A 43 -2.81 6.10 -2.24
N ASP A 44 -2.86 7.44 -2.21
CA ASP A 44 -3.48 8.25 -3.27
C ASP A 44 -2.71 8.20 -4.60
N ASP A 45 -1.41 7.89 -4.56
CA ASP A 45 -0.54 7.87 -5.73
C ASP A 45 -0.55 6.51 -6.44
N LEU A 46 -1.15 5.46 -5.84
CA LEU A 46 -1.08 4.09 -6.35
C LEU A 46 -1.79 3.90 -7.69
N ALA A 47 -3.03 4.35 -7.81
CA ALA A 47 -3.78 4.23 -9.06
C ALA A 47 -3.09 4.96 -10.21
N PRO A 48 -2.72 6.27 -10.10
CA PRO A 48 -2.05 6.95 -11.20
C PRO A 48 -0.67 6.36 -11.51
N LEU A 49 0.09 5.93 -10.50
CA LEU A 49 1.39 5.27 -10.70
C LEU A 49 1.25 3.99 -11.53
N LEU A 50 0.31 3.12 -11.16
CA LEU A 50 0.12 1.83 -11.81
C LEU A 50 -0.37 1.99 -13.25
N HIS A 51 -1.37 2.85 -13.50
CA HIS A 51 -1.81 3.14 -14.87
C HIS A 51 -0.70 3.77 -15.72
N GLY A 52 0.24 4.49 -15.10
CA GLY A 52 1.43 5.00 -15.78
C GLY A 52 2.45 3.94 -16.19
N TRP A 53 2.39 2.70 -15.64
CA TRP A 53 3.29 1.62 -16.03
C TRP A 53 2.83 0.87 -17.27
N THR A 54 1.51 0.71 -17.46
CA THR A 54 0.96 0.03 -18.63
C THR A 54 -0.54 0.30 -18.78
N ASP A 55 -0.99 0.45 -20.04
CA ASP A 55 -2.40 0.59 -20.41
C ASP A 55 -3.21 -0.71 -20.23
N ARG A 56 -2.55 -1.82 -19.89
CA ARG A 56 -3.20 -3.13 -19.67
C ARG A 56 -3.90 -3.24 -18.33
N ILE A 57 -3.67 -2.31 -17.41
CA ILE A 57 -4.34 -2.31 -16.11
C ILE A 57 -5.78 -1.85 -16.30
N THR A 58 -6.73 -2.71 -15.95
CA THR A 58 -8.16 -2.45 -16.12
C THR A 58 -8.82 -2.01 -14.82
N ALA A 59 -8.29 -2.43 -13.67
CA ALA A 59 -8.77 -2.01 -12.36
C ALA A 59 -7.63 -1.96 -11.33
N VAL A 60 -7.69 -0.95 -10.46
CA VAL A 60 -6.84 -0.82 -9.27
C VAL A 60 -7.74 -0.58 -8.08
N GLU A 61 -7.69 -1.48 -7.11
CA GLU A 61 -8.39 -1.33 -5.84
C GLU A 61 -7.41 -1.32 -4.68
N VAL A 62 -7.51 -0.28 -3.85
CA VAL A 62 -6.65 -0.11 -2.69
C VAL A 62 -7.45 -0.40 -1.44
N HIS A 63 -6.98 -1.40 -0.68
CA HIS A 63 -7.62 -1.88 0.53
C HIS A 63 -6.75 -1.58 1.74
N SER A 64 -7.39 -1.36 2.89
CA SER A 64 -6.67 -1.21 4.16
C SER A 64 -6.55 -2.57 4.82
N PHE A 65 -5.39 -2.89 5.41
CA PHE A 65 -5.36 -3.94 6.41
C PHE A 65 -6.31 -3.53 7.54
N GLY A 66 -7.16 -4.45 7.98
CA GLY A 66 -8.29 -4.17 8.86
C GLY A 66 -7.95 -3.32 10.10
N SER A 67 -9.00 -2.79 10.71
CA SER A 67 -8.90 -1.84 11.81
C SER A 67 -7.91 -2.26 12.90
N PRO A 68 -7.03 -1.36 13.39
CA PRO A 68 -6.23 -1.62 14.56
C PRO A 68 -7.15 -1.83 15.78
N SER A 69 -6.57 -2.29 16.89
CA SER A 69 -7.24 -2.53 18.17
C SER A 69 -8.32 -1.47 18.50
N ARG A 70 -9.43 -1.92 19.08
CA ARG A 70 -10.71 -1.19 19.30
C ARG A 70 -10.63 0.33 19.61
N PRO A 71 -9.72 0.86 20.43
CA PRO A 71 -9.63 2.32 20.65
C PRO A 71 -9.14 3.10 19.41
N VAL A 72 -8.26 2.54 18.57
CA VAL A 72 -7.80 3.18 17.33
C VAL A 72 -8.84 3.04 16.23
N ALA A 73 -9.63 1.96 16.25
CA ALA A 73 -10.78 1.77 15.36
C ALA A 73 -11.80 2.92 15.43
N ALA A 74 -12.03 3.47 16.62
CA ALA A 74 -12.96 4.56 16.85
C ALA A 74 -12.52 5.88 16.18
N LEU A 75 -11.21 6.09 16.01
CA LEU A 75 -10.65 7.29 15.40
C LEU A 75 -10.49 7.16 13.88
N LEU A 76 -10.48 5.94 13.33
CA LEU A 76 -10.29 5.70 11.90
C LEU A 76 -11.22 6.45 10.95
N PRO A 77 -12.55 6.55 11.16
CA PRO A 77 -13.41 7.28 10.21
C PRO A 77 -13.05 8.76 10.12
N LEU A 78 -12.62 9.37 11.23
CA LEU A 78 -12.14 10.76 11.26
C LEU A 78 -10.80 10.92 10.55
N LEU A 79 -9.87 9.98 10.76
CA LEU A 79 -8.57 9.97 10.09
C LEU A 79 -8.70 9.68 8.58
N ALA A 80 -9.65 8.84 8.18
CA ALA A 80 -9.91 8.51 6.78
C ALA A 80 -10.55 9.68 6.00
N ALA A 81 -11.32 10.54 6.69
CA ALA A 81 -11.92 11.74 6.11
C ALA A 81 -10.89 12.85 5.83
N LEU A 82 -9.70 12.79 6.45
CA LEU A 82 -8.64 13.77 6.26
C LEU A 82 -7.67 13.33 5.15
N PRO A 83 -7.53 14.10 4.05
CA PRO A 83 -6.78 13.68 2.85
C PRO A 83 -5.29 13.41 3.10
N GLY A 84 -4.71 13.94 4.17
CA GLY A 84 -3.33 13.64 4.59
C GLY A 84 -3.19 12.33 5.37
N LEU A 85 -4.19 11.96 6.17
CA LEU A 85 -4.07 10.87 7.14
C LEU A 85 -4.43 9.50 6.55
N ARG A 86 -5.24 9.44 5.50
CA ARG A 86 -5.49 8.21 4.73
C ARG A 86 -4.24 7.60 4.06
N ASN A 87 -3.15 8.38 3.96
CA ASN A 87 -1.87 7.95 3.39
C ASN A 87 -0.89 7.37 4.43
N LEU A 88 -1.29 7.34 5.71
CA LEU A 88 -0.45 6.88 6.81
C LEU A 88 -0.41 5.37 7.00
N PRO A 89 -1.52 4.62 6.97
CA PRO A 89 -1.44 3.19 7.20
C PRO A 89 -0.89 2.45 5.96
N PRO A 90 -0.22 1.29 6.16
CA PRO A 90 0.00 0.33 5.08
C PRO A 90 -1.31 -0.08 4.42
N ALA A 91 -1.23 -0.44 3.14
CA ALA A 91 -2.36 -0.86 2.33
C ALA A 91 -1.97 -2.10 1.52
N PHE A 92 -2.96 -2.82 1.00
CA PHE A 92 -2.72 -3.82 -0.04
C PHE A 92 -3.54 -3.44 -1.27
N VAL A 93 -3.02 -3.82 -2.44
CA VAL A 93 -3.56 -3.42 -3.73
C VAL A 93 -3.93 -4.66 -4.50
N ARG A 94 -5.15 -4.66 -5.03
CA ARG A 94 -5.62 -5.61 -6.03
C ARG A 94 -5.57 -4.94 -7.39
N VAL A 95 -4.88 -5.56 -8.33
CA VAL A 95 -4.76 -5.10 -9.71
C VAL A 95 -5.28 -6.18 -10.64
N ASP A 96 -6.21 -5.83 -11.51
CA ASP A 96 -6.64 -6.68 -12.63
C ASP A 96 -6.04 -6.11 -13.93
N ALA A 97 -5.44 -6.98 -14.75
CA ALA A 97 -4.79 -6.60 -16.01
C ALA A 97 -5.17 -7.55 -17.15
N ARG A 98 -5.29 -7.01 -18.37
CA ARG A 98 -5.67 -7.75 -19.59
C ARG A 98 -4.95 -7.25 -20.83
#